data_AF-F8QE29-F1
#
_entry.id   AF-F8QE29-F1
#
_cell.length_a   1.000
_cell.length_b   1.000
_cell.length_c   1.000
_cell.angle_alpha   90.00
_cell.angle_beta   90.00
_cell.angle_gamma   90.00
#
_symmetry.space_group_name_H-M   'P 1'
#
loop_
_entity.id
_entity.type
_entity.pdbx_description
1 polymer ?
#
loop_
_entity_poly.entity_id
_entity_poly.type
_entity_poly.pdbx_seq_one_letter_code
_entity_poly.pdbx_strand_id
1 'polypeptide(L)'
;NWLSIGYNMRKQISRALAKRLGAIRTALQTYNWIAPKQNPPQPILEYSEIVSYATPGEFMLLKYLRHNILAKPWTVSANQQIAIKFFKIQCAKEEVLQLNVEVQRLHTWIDNKDRL
;
A
#
# COMPACT_ATOMS: atom_id res chain seq x y z
N ASN A 1 23.89 -13.54 5.43
CA ASN A 1 22.76 -14.00 4.58
C ASN A 1 21.66 -12.93 4.45
N TRP A 2 22.04 -11.68 4.16
CA TRP A 2 21.13 -10.51 4.17
C TRP A 2 20.27 -10.38 2.91
N LEU A 3 20.80 -10.84 1.77
CA LEU A 3 20.09 -10.95 0.49
C LEU A 3 18.84 -11.85 0.59
N SER A 4 18.94 -12.96 1.35
CA SER A 4 17.81 -13.87 1.59
C SER A 4 16.72 -13.24 2.46
N ILE A 5 17.11 -12.45 3.46
CA ILE A 5 16.17 -11.73 4.35
C ILE A 5 15.36 -10.70 3.56
N GLY A 6 16.02 -9.88 2.73
CA GLY A 6 15.34 -8.87 1.91
C GLY A 6 14.37 -9.48 0.88
N TYR A 7 14.77 -10.58 0.23
CA TYR A 7 13.89 -11.30 -0.69
C TYR A 7 12.64 -11.88 0.01
N ASN A 8 12.83 -12.48 1.19
CA ASN A 8 11.71 -13.01 1.97
C ASN A 8 10.75 -11.90 2.43
N MET A 9 11.26 -10.74 2.84
CA MET A 9 10.43 -9.58 3.18
C MET A 9 9.58 -9.11 1.99
N ARG A 10 10.19 -8.93 0.81
CA ARG A 10 9.46 -8.57 -0.42
C ARG A 10 8.37 -9.59 -0.74
N LYS A 11 8.66 -10.89 -0.60
CA LYS A 11 7.68 -11.96 -0.84
C LYS A 11 6.51 -11.89 0.14
N GLN A 12 6.76 -11.58 1.42
CA GLN A 12 5.69 -11.41 2.41
C GLN A 12 4.83 -10.18 2.11
N ILE A 13 5.45 -9.07 1.71
CA ILE A 13 4.72 -7.86 1.27
C ILE A 13 3.83 -8.18 0.08
N SER A 14 4.36 -8.83 -0.96
CA SER A 14 3.57 -9.22 -2.14
C SER A 14 2.41 -10.14 -1.78
N ARG A 15 2.61 -11.11 -0.87
CA ARG A 15 1.56 -12.00 -0.38
C ARG A 15 0.48 -11.24 0.40
N ALA A 16 0.89 -10.32 1.27
CA ALA A 16 -0.03 -9.49 2.04
C ALA A 16 -0.89 -8.61 1.11
N LEU A 17 -0.27 -8.00 0.09
CA LEU A 17 -0.97 -7.22 -0.94
C LEU A 17 -1.96 -8.08 -1.72
N ALA A 18 -1.56 -9.26 -2.18
CA ALA A 18 -2.44 -10.18 -2.90
C ALA A 18 -3.64 -10.63 -2.04
N LYS A 19 -3.39 -10.98 -0.77
CA LYS A 19 -4.44 -11.36 0.18
C LYS A 19 -5.43 -10.22 0.40
N ARG A 20 -4.92 -9.01 0.55
CA ARG A 20 -5.75 -7.81 0.69
C ARG A 20 -6.58 -7.53 -0.56
N LEU A 21 -5.99 -7.66 -1.74
CA LEU A 21 -6.69 -7.50 -3.01
C LEU A 21 -7.86 -8.48 -3.14
N GLY A 22 -7.64 -9.74 -2.74
CA GLY A 22 -8.69 -10.74 -2.66
C GLY A 22 -9.83 -10.31 -1.73
N ALA A 23 -9.49 -9.84 -0.52
CA ALA A 23 -10.48 -9.37 0.43
C ALA A 23 -11.31 -8.17 -0.08
N ILE A 24 -10.69 -7.21 -0.77
CA ILE A 24 -11.38 -6.07 -1.38
C ILE A 24 -12.35 -6.55 -2.46
N ARG A 25 -11.93 -7.48 -3.33
CA ARG A 25 -12.80 -8.07 -4.36
C ARG A 25 -14.01 -8.77 -3.75
N THR A 26 -13.79 -9.57 -2.71
CA THR A 26 -14.89 -10.24 -2.00
C THR A 26 -15.85 -9.23 -1.37
N ALA A 27 -15.33 -8.20 -0.69
CA ALA A 27 -16.16 -7.17 -0.08
C ALA A 27 -16.98 -6.39 -1.12
N LEU A 28 -16.39 -6.08 -2.29
CA LEU A 28 -17.10 -5.46 -3.41
C LEU A 28 -18.27 -6.35 -3.89
N GLN A 29 -18.02 -7.64 -4.08
CA GLN A 29 -19.06 -8.59 -4.50
C GLN A 29 -20.20 -8.63 -3.48
N THR A 30 -19.89 -8.68 -2.19
CA THR A 30 -20.90 -8.65 -1.13
C THR A 30 -21.68 -7.33 -1.13
N TYR A 31 -20.99 -6.18 -1.26
CA TYR A 31 -21.65 -4.89 -1.37
C TYR A 31 -22.60 -4.83 -2.57
N ASN A 32 -22.13 -5.17 -3.77
CA ASN A 32 -22.91 -5.15 -5.00
C ASN A 32 -24.14 -6.08 -4.95
N TRP A 33 -24.05 -7.17 -4.19
CA TRP A 33 -25.18 -8.09 -3.96
C TRP A 33 -26.27 -7.48 -3.06
N ILE A 34 -25.90 -6.62 -2.11
CA ILE A 34 -26.82 -6.01 -1.13
C ILE A 34 -27.31 -4.65 -1.62
N ALA A 35 -26.49 -3.87 -2.33
CA ALA A 35 -26.76 -2.49 -2.73
C ALA A 35 -28.14 -2.28 -3.41
N PRO A 36 -28.57 -3.11 -4.38
CA PRO A 36 -29.89 -2.99 -4.99
C PRO A 36 -31.06 -3.30 -4.04
N LYS A 37 -30.81 -4.01 -2.94
CA LYS A 37 -31.80 -4.42 -1.93
C LYS A 37 -31.93 -3.42 -0.79
N GLN A 38 -31.10 -2.37 -0.77
CA GLN A 38 -31.17 -1.33 0.24
C GLN A 38 -32.34 -0.37 -0.05
N ASN A 39 -32.75 0.39 0.96
CA ASN A 39 -33.78 1.42 0.81
C ASN A 39 -33.22 2.76 1.31
N PRO A 40 -32.88 3.71 0.42
CA PRO A 40 -33.03 3.64 -1.04
C PRO A 40 -32.01 2.68 -1.70
N PRO A 41 -32.30 2.15 -2.89
CA PRO A 41 -31.36 1.32 -3.65
C PRO A 41 -30.06 2.06 -3.91
N GLN A 42 -28.92 1.43 -3.59
CA GLN A 42 -27.60 1.99 -3.82
C GLN A 42 -27.02 1.50 -5.15
N PRO A 43 -26.15 2.29 -5.81
CA PRO A 43 -25.52 1.89 -7.06
C PRO A 43 -24.50 0.77 -6.83
N ILE A 44 -24.40 -0.11 -7.83
CA ILE A 44 -23.37 -1.14 -7.95
C ILE A 44 -22.06 -0.45 -8.32
N LEU A 45 -20.96 -0.88 -7.72
CA LEU A 45 -19.63 -0.34 -7.98
C LEU A 45 -18.81 -1.29 -8.85
N GLU A 46 -18.09 -0.73 -9.82
CA GLU A 46 -17.11 -1.44 -10.63
C GLU A 46 -15.75 -1.53 -9.91
N TYR A 47 -14.97 -2.55 -10.25
CA TYR A 47 -13.62 -2.69 -9.70
C TYR A 47 -12.68 -1.56 -10.17
N SER A 48 -12.87 -1.07 -11.40
CA SER A 48 -12.13 0.07 -11.96
C SER A 48 -12.35 1.34 -11.15
N GLU A 49 -13.59 1.59 -10.73
CA GLU A 49 -13.95 2.68 -9.83
C GLU A 49 -13.24 2.51 -8.49
N ILE A 50 -13.25 1.30 -7.90
CA ILE A 50 -12.50 1.02 -6.67
C ILE A 50 -11.00 1.22 -6.83
N VAL A 51 -10.39 0.85 -7.95
CA VAL A 51 -8.95 1.05 -8.18
C VAL A 51 -8.62 2.53 -8.35
N SER A 52 -9.51 3.30 -8.99
CA SER A 52 -9.40 4.77 -9.04
C SER A 52 -9.52 5.39 -7.65
N TYR A 53 -10.28 4.78 -6.75
CA TYR A 53 -10.30 5.12 -5.33
C TYR A 53 -9.13 4.51 -4.54
N ALA A 54 -8.51 3.44 -5.02
CA ALA A 54 -7.37 2.76 -4.37
C ALA A 54 -6.04 3.44 -4.66
N THR A 55 -6.02 4.42 -5.57
CA THR A 55 -4.97 5.44 -5.56
C THR A 55 -5.15 6.24 -4.27
N PRO A 56 -4.07 6.36 -3.48
CA PRO A 56 -3.99 6.17 -2.02
C PRO A 56 -5.30 6.42 -1.26
N GLY A 57 -6.22 5.45 -1.31
CA GLY A 57 -7.59 5.62 -0.82
C GLY A 57 -8.28 4.31 -0.49
N GLU A 58 -7.55 3.38 0.14
CA GLU A 58 -8.12 2.18 0.79
C GLU A 58 -9.10 2.48 1.94
N PHE A 59 -9.60 3.70 2.05
CA PHE A 59 -10.38 4.22 3.16
C PHE A 59 -11.85 4.47 2.83
N MET A 60 -12.24 4.50 1.55
CA MET A 60 -13.64 4.78 1.19
C MET A 60 -14.59 3.62 1.52
N LEU A 61 -14.14 2.36 1.44
CA LEU A 61 -14.94 1.22 1.89
C LEU A 61 -15.16 1.25 3.43
N LEU A 62 -14.14 1.70 4.18
CA LEU A 62 -14.22 1.88 5.64
C LEU A 62 -15.12 3.06 6.03
N LYS A 63 -15.26 4.07 5.16
CA LYS A 63 -16.18 5.20 5.33
C LYS A 63 -17.64 4.76 5.50
N TYR A 64 -18.05 3.67 4.86
CA TYR A 64 -19.42 3.17 4.97
C TYR A 64 -19.62 2.18 6.13
N LEU A 65 -18.53 1.67 6.72
CA LEU A 65 -18.58 0.60 7.72
C LEU A 65 -18.37 1.07 9.18
N ARG A 66 -17.80 2.26 9.47
CA ARG A 66 -17.50 2.67 10.85
C ARG A 66 -17.63 4.17 11.15
N HIS A 67 -18.02 4.44 12.40
CA HIS A 67 -18.20 5.75 13.04
C HIS A 67 -17.10 6.76 12.67
N ASN A 68 -17.48 7.80 11.93
CA ASN A 68 -16.83 9.11 11.89
C ASN A 68 -15.30 9.15 11.62
N ILE A 69 -14.74 8.13 10.95
CA ILE A 69 -13.33 8.12 10.52
C ILE A 69 -13.06 9.28 9.55
N LEU A 70 -14.09 9.71 8.82
CA LEU A 70 -14.06 10.84 7.89
C LEU A 70 -13.81 12.21 8.52
N ALA A 71 -14.03 12.38 9.83
CA ALA A 71 -13.75 13.64 10.51
C ALA A 71 -12.24 13.88 10.74
N LYS A 72 -11.38 12.91 10.40
CA LYS A 72 -9.94 13.02 10.65
C LYS A 72 -9.24 13.87 9.57
N PRO A 73 -8.25 14.70 9.92
CA PRO A 73 -7.58 15.59 8.95
C PRO A 73 -6.93 14.88 7.76
N TRP A 74 -6.53 13.62 7.93
CA TRP A 74 -5.92 12.80 6.89
C TRP A 74 -6.93 12.22 5.89
N THR A 75 -8.24 12.43 6.02
CA THR A 75 -9.23 12.04 5.00
C THR A 75 -9.44 13.12 3.94
N VAL A 76 -8.96 14.33 4.19
CA VAL A 76 -8.97 15.45 3.23
C VAL A 76 -7.91 15.19 2.15
N SER A 77 -8.33 15.15 0.89
CA SER A 77 -7.46 14.82 -0.25
C SER A 77 -6.20 15.69 -0.31
N ALA A 78 -6.32 17.00 -0.07
CA ALA A 78 -5.17 17.90 -0.05
C ALA A 78 -4.12 17.52 1.00
N ASN A 79 -4.57 17.21 2.23
CA ASN A 79 -3.69 16.80 3.33
C ASN A 79 -3.01 15.46 3.03
N GLN A 80 -3.73 14.53 2.40
CA GLN A 80 -3.17 13.25 1.97
C GLN A 80 -2.09 13.43 0.92
N GLN A 81 -2.34 14.23 -0.11
CA GLN A 81 -1.37 14.47 -1.18
C GLN A 81 -0.08 15.07 -0.62
N ILE A 82 -0.18 15.99 0.34
CA ILE A 82 0.97 16.57 1.03
C ILE A 82 1.69 15.50 1.86
N ALA A 83 0.96 14.71 2.64
CA ALA A 83 1.54 13.63 3.44
C ALA A 83 2.28 12.61 2.58
N ILE A 84 1.72 12.19 1.44
CA ILE A 84 2.36 11.27 0.50
C ILE A 84 3.66 11.86 -0.02
N LYS A 85 3.66 13.12 -0.46
CA LYS A 85 4.88 13.80 -0.93
C LYS A 85 5.92 13.88 0.17
N PHE A 86 5.51 14.25 1.39
CA PHE A 86 6.39 14.30 2.55
C PHE A 86 7.02 12.94 2.85
N PHE A 87 6.23 11.88 2.96
CA PHE A 87 6.74 10.55 3.27
C PHE A 87 7.62 9.99 2.16
N LYS A 88 7.32 10.25 0.88
CA LYS A 88 8.23 9.92 -0.23
C LYS A 88 9.59 10.56 -0.06
N ILE A 89 9.65 11.83 0.37
CA ILE A 89 10.91 12.52 0.63
C ILE A 89 11.65 11.88 1.80
N GLN A 90 10.95 11.53 2.89
CA GLN A 90 11.58 10.86 4.04
C GLN A 90 12.15 9.49 3.65
N CYS A 91 11.38 8.68 2.93
CA CYS A 91 11.83 7.38 2.43
C CYS A 91 13.05 7.54 1.50
N ALA A 92 13.04 8.51 0.59
CA ALA A 92 14.18 8.75 -0.29
C ALA A 92 15.47 9.09 0.50
N LYS A 93 15.35 9.88 1.58
CA LYS A 93 16.50 10.18 2.44
C LYS A 93 17.04 8.93 3.14
N GLU A 94 16.16 8.09 3.66
CA GLU A 94 16.55 6.85 4.31
C GLU A 94 17.18 5.86 3.31
N GLU A 95 16.59 5.76 2.12
CA GLU A 95 17.09 4.90 1.03
C GLU A 95 18.50 5.31 0.59
N VAL A 96 18.80 6.62 0.51
CA VAL A 96 20.16 7.10 0.25
C VAL A 96 21.15 6.62 1.31
N LEU A 97 20.79 6.70 2.59
CA LEU A 97 21.64 6.22 3.68
C LEU A 97 21.86 4.70 3.59
N GLN A 98 20.82 3.93 3.28
CA GLN A 98 20.91 2.48 3.12
C GLN A 98 21.77 2.10 1.92
N LEU A 99 21.57 2.75 0.77
CA LEU A 99 22.36 2.52 -0.44
C LEU A 99 23.84 2.76 -0.22
N ASN A 100 24.23 3.80 0.54
CA ASN A 100 25.64 4.04 0.87
C ASN A 100 26.27 2.86 1.61
N VAL A 101 25.55 2.27 2.57
CA VAL A 101 26.01 1.08 3.30
C VAL A 101 26.08 -0.14 2.38
N GLU A 102 25.10 -0.32 1.49
CA GLU A 102 25.07 -1.45 0.56
C GLU A 102 26.20 -1.37 -0.49
N VAL A 103 26.49 -0.19 -1.01
CA VAL A 103 27.61 0.03 -1.95
C VAL A 103 28.94 -0.36 -1.30
N GLN A 104 29.19 0.05 -0.06
CA GLN A 104 30.41 -0.33 0.66
C GLN A 104 30.48 -1.85 0.86
N ARG A 105 29.38 -2.48 1.29
CA ARG A 105 29.33 -3.94 1.46
C ARG A 105 29.57 -4.68 0.16
N LEU A 106 29.04 -4.18 -0.95
CA LEU A 106 29.23 -4.74 -2.28
C LEU A 106 30.71 -4.66 -2.69
N HIS A 107 31.34 -3.50 -2.52
CA HIS A 107 32.78 -3.32 -2.77
C HIS A 107 33.63 -4.32 -1.96
N THR A 108 33.43 -4.39 -0.64
CA THR A 108 34.17 -5.34 0.20
C THR A 108 33.97 -6.80 -0.22
N TRP A 109 32.77 -7.15 -0.69
CA TRP A 109 32.49 -8.50 -1.17
C TRP A 109 33.20 -8.82 -2.49
N ILE A 110 33.30 -7.85 -3.41
CA ILE A 110 34.07 -7.98 -4.67
C ILE A 110 35.55 -8.15 -4.35
N ASP A 111 36.12 -7.28 -3.51
CA ASP A 111 37.54 -7.33 -3.14
C ASP A 111 37.93 -8.66 -2.47
N ASN A 112 37.03 -9.21 -1.63
CA ASN A 112 37.26 -10.52 -1.02
C ASN A 112 37.13 -11.67 -2.02
N LYS A 113 36.36 -11.51 -3.10
CA LYS A 113 36.25 -12.52 -4.16
C LYS A 113 37.46 -12.55 -5.07
N ASP A 114 38.01 -11.38 -5.41
CA ASP A 114 39.20 -11.28 -6.27
C ASP A 114 40.49 -11.74 -5.57
N ARG A 115 40.45 -11.86 -4.23
CA ARG A 115 41.56 -12.40 -3.40
C ARG A 115 41.54 -13.92 -3.25
N LEU A 116 40.52 -14.61 -3.75
CA LEU A 116 40.38 -16.07 -3.76
C LEU A 116 40.69 -16.62 -5.16
#